data_AF-A0A7S1Y3Y6-F1
#
_entry.id   AF-A0A7S1Y3Y6-F1
#
_cell.length_a   1.000
_cell.length_b   1.000
_cell.length_c   1.000
_cell.angle_alpha   90.00
_cell.angle_beta   90.00
_cell.angle_gamma   90.00
#
_symmetry.space_group_name_H-M   'P 1'
#
loop_
_entity.id
_entity.type
_entity.pdbx_description
1 polymer ?
#
loop_
_entity_poly.entity_id
_entity_poly.type
_entity_poly.pdbx_seq_one_letter_code
_entity_poly.pdbx_strand_id
1 'polypeptide(L)'
;DTLQAAPSMADVGTPAPQPRTTSPTSMMMVPPDESSYLELSLRLDRYPEDTAWSLSYTDQFRTELYGTSPADYATFLPYQSILLYLPVELEKTFVFVIYDSVGDGICCSFGDGQYRLSFVERKNDGTFSSPQDITFGGIFGDMEETTFAISAAGTVDILTV
;
A
#
# COMPACT_ATOMS: atom_id res chain seq x y z
N ASP A 1 -5.21 55.87 51.62
CA ASP A 1 -6.22 54.86 51.96
C ASP A 1 -6.87 54.39 50.66
N THR A 2 -6.35 53.28 50.10
CA THR A 2 -7.07 52.25 49.33
C THR A 2 -6.04 51.29 48.72
N LEU A 3 -6.25 50.01 49.02
CA LEU A 3 -5.59 48.81 48.48
C LEU A 3 -5.79 48.67 46.96
N GLN A 4 -4.92 47.94 46.26
CA GLN A 4 -5.24 46.86 45.28
C GLN A 4 -3.91 46.37 44.64
N ALA A 5 -3.40 45.22 45.06
CA ALA A 5 -3.58 43.88 44.47
C ALA A 5 -2.60 43.56 43.33
N ALA A 6 -1.79 42.51 43.56
CA ALA A 6 -0.96 41.86 42.56
C ALA A 6 -1.84 41.04 41.59
N PRO A 7 -1.53 41.00 40.28
CA PRO A 7 -2.16 40.06 39.38
C PRO A 7 -1.57 38.66 39.52
N SER A 8 -2.50 37.70 39.63
CA SER A 8 -2.36 36.26 39.75
C SER A 8 -1.83 35.63 38.44
N MET A 9 -0.91 34.67 38.58
CA MET A 9 -0.44 33.80 37.50
C MET A 9 -1.59 32.91 37.02
N ALA A 10 -2.07 33.14 35.80
CA ALA A 10 -3.05 32.28 35.16
C ALA A 10 -2.36 31.09 34.45
N ASP A 11 -2.55 29.92 35.06
CA ASP A 11 -2.80 28.60 34.49
C ASP A 11 -2.22 28.28 33.09
N VAL A 12 -1.14 27.49 33.07
CA VAL A 12 -0.62 26.84 31.86
C VAL A 12 -1.55 25.68 31.52
N GLY A 13 -2.46 25.93 30.57
CA GLY A 13 -3.31 24.91 29.98
C GLY A 13 -2.49 23.71 29.50
N THR A 14 -2.81 22.53 30.04
CA THR A 14 -2.23 21.26 29.63
C THR A 14 -2.58 21.00 28.15
N PRO A 15 -1.63 20.61 27.28
CA PRO A 15 -1.97 20.26 25.90
C PRO A 15 -2.90 19.05 25.91
N ALA A 16 -4.06 19.16 25.25
CA ALA A 16 -4.92 18.02 24.98
C ALA A 16 -4.13 16.93 24.21
N PRO A 17 -4.41 15.62 24.42
CA PRO A 17 -3.80 14.58 23.60
C PRO A 17 -4.16 14.83 22.14
N GLN A 18 -3.15 15.13 21.30
CA GLN A 18 -3.38 15.20 19.86
C GLN A 18 -3.85 13.82 19.37
N PRO A 19 -4.88 13.75 18.50
CA PRO A 19 -5.24 12.49 17.88
C PRO A 19 -4.02 11.95 17.13
N ARG A 20 -3.66 10.69 17.40
CA ARG A 20 -2.64 9.97 16.62
C ARG A 20 -3.16 9.89 15.18
N THR A 21 -2.60 10.69 14.30
CA THR A 21 -2.72 10.52 12.86
C THR A 21 -1.80 9.36 12.49
N THR A 22 -2.36 8.18 12.26
CA THR A 22 -1.64 7.10 11.60
C THR A 22 -1.28 7.60 10.19
N SER A 23 0.01 7.76 9.93
CA SER A 23 0.51 8.07 8.60
C SER A 23 0.13 6.92 7.67
N PRO A 24 -0.40 7.17 6.45
CA PRO A 24 -0.51 6.11 5.47
C PRO A 24 0.89 5.55 5.22
N THR A 25 1.03 4.23 5.28
CA THR A 25 2.31 3.54 5.19
C THR A 25 3.02 3.95 3.91
N SER A 26 4.19 4.56 4.07
CA SER A 26 5.02 5.06 2.98
C SER A 26 5.43 3.92 2.06
N MET A 27 5.11 4.01 0.78
CA MET A 27 5.72 3.18 -0.26
C MET A 27 7.24 3.39 -0.23
N MET A 28 8.01 2.31 -0.41
CA MET A 28 9.47 2.37 -0.47
C MET A 28 9.99 1.74 -1.76
N MET A 29 11.06 2.30 -2.34
CA MET A 29 11.84 1.68 -3.41
C MET A 29 12.87 0.66 -2.89
N VAL A 30 13.03 0.58 -1.57
CA VAL A 30 13.94 -0.35 -0.88
C VAL A 30 13.10 -1.16 0.12
N PRO A 31 13.36 -2.47 0.28
CA PRO A 31 12.63 -3.28 1.27
C PRO A 31 12.76 -2.70 2.68
N PRO A 32 11.70 -2.74 3.49
CA PRO A 32 11.81 -2.37 4.90
C PRO A 32 12.62 -3.43 5.67
N ASP A 33 13.64 -2.99 6.41
CA ASP A 33 14.50 -3.90 7.20
C ASP A 33 13.75 -4.56 8.37
N GLU A 34 12.68 -3.91 8.85
CA GLU A 34 12.08 -4.21 10.14
C GLU A 34 10.66 -4.83 10.08
N SER A 35 10.08 -5.07 8.91
CA SER A 35 8.71 -5.58 8.79
C SER A 35 8.54 -6.54 7.61
N SER A 36 7.50 -7.37 7.67
CA SER A 36 6.99 -8.06 6.48
C SER A 36 6.47 -7.03 5.47
N TYR A 37 6.45 -7.39 4.19
CA TYR A 37 6.03 -6.48 3.13
C TYR A 37 5.44 -7.23 1.94
N LEU A 38 4.69 -6.50 1.13
CA LEU A 38 4.34 -6.90 -0.22
C LEU A 38 5.36 -6.30 -1.20
N GLU A 39 5.80 -7.11 -2.15
CA GLU A 39 6.56 -6.70 -3.31
C GLU A 39 5.60 -6.57 -4.49
N LEU A 40 5.42 -5.35 -4.99
CA LEU A 40 4.68 -5.08 -6.22
C LEU A 40 5.67 -4.77 -7.34
N SER A 41 5.82 -5.72 -8.26
CA SER A 41 6.57 -5.56 -9.49
C SER A 41 5.61 -5.19 -10.61
N LEU A 42 5.85 -4.05 -11.24
CA LEU A 42 5.07 -3.53 -12.36
C LEU A 42 6.00 -3.34 -13.54
N ARG A 43 5.59 -3.83 -14.70
CA ARG A 43 6.07 -3.36 -16.00
C ARG A 43 4.89 -2.67 -16.65
N LEU A 44 5.01 -1.37 -16.84
CA LEU A 44 3.97 -0.60 -17.54
C LEU A 44 3.93 -1.00 -19.02
N ASP A 45 2.89 -0.62 -19.71
CA ASP A 45 2.71 -0.87 -21.14
C ASP A 45 3.16 0.37 -21.96
N ARG A 46 2.56 0.64 -23.14
CA ARG A 46 2.88 1.88 -23.88
C ARG A 46 2.26 3.14 -23.27
N TYR A 47 1.29 3.00 -22.38
CA TYR A 47 0.52 4.09 -21.78
C TYR A 47 0.57 4.04 -20.24
N PRO A 48 1.76 4.30 -19.65
CA PRO A 48 1.94 4.44 -18.20
C PRO A 48 0.84 5.24 -17.48
N GLU A 49 0.37 6.32 -18.09
CA GLU A 49 -0.65 7.22 -17.57
C GLU A 49 -1.99 6.56 -17.25
N ASP A 50 -2.30 5.44 -17.91
CA ASP A 50 -3.58 4.75 -17.76
C ASP A 50 -3.58 3.78 -16.58
N THR A 51 -2.39 3.36 -16.12
CA THR A 51 -2.26 2.41 -15.01
C THR A 51 -2.41 3.10 -13.67
N ALA A 52 -3.23 2.53 -12.79
CA ALA A 52 -3.23 2.86 -11.37
C ALA A 52 -3.39 1.60 -10.52
N TRP A 53 -3.08 1.67 -9.23
CA TRP A 53 -3.36 0.58 -8.30
C TRP A 53 -3.68 1.10 -6.92
N SER A 54 -4.41 0.31 -6.14
CA SER A 54 -4.68 0.57 -4.74
C SER A 54 -4.56 -0.70 -3.93
N LEU A 55 -4.05 -0.57 -2.71
CA LEU A 55 -4.06 -1.60 -1.70
C LEU A 55 -4.82 -1.06 -0.50
N SER A 56 -5.85 -1.76 -0.08
CA SER A 56 -6.56 -1.49 1.17
C SER A 56 -6.55 -2.73 2.04
N TYR A 57 -6.84 -2.56 3.33
CA TYR A 57 -7.15 -3.69 4.20
C TYR A 57 -8.54 -3.52 4.78
N THR A 58 -9.19 -4.65 5.03
CA THR A 58 -10.48 -4.70 5.70
C THR A 58 -10.32 -5.43 7.03
N ASP A 59 -10.77 -4.79 8.10
CA ASP A 59 -11.01 -5.45 9.37
C ASP A 59 -12.53 -5.53 9.65
N GLN A 60 -12.90 -6.07 10.82
CA GLN A 60 -14.29 -6.24 11.26
C GLN A 60 -15.09 -4.93 11.36
N PHE A 61 -14.46 -3.75 11.28
CA PHE A 61 -15.11 -2.46 11.46
C PHE A 61 -14.94 -1.50 10.29
N ARG A 62 -13.83 -1.55 9.54
CA ARG A 62 -13.54 -0.59 8.46
C ARG A 62 -12.65 -1.18 7.35
N THR A 63 -12.78 -0.59 6.18
CA THR A 63 -11.79 -0.67 5.10
C THR A 63 -10.94 0.60 5.13
N GLU A 64 -9.62 0.45 5.15
CA GLU A 64 -8.67 1.56 5.15
C GLU A 64 -7.68 1.45 3.99
N LEU A 65 -7.38 2.60 3.37
CA LEU A 65 -6.39 2.68 2.31
C LEU A 65 -4.99 2.50 2.88
N TYR A 66 -4.24 1.57 2.29
CA TYR A 66 -2.93 1.16 2.75
C TYR A 66 -1.80 1.61 1.82
N GLY A 67 -2.07 1.63 0.51
CA GLY A 67 -1.17 2.14 -0.53
C GLY A 67 -1.93 2.46 -1.82
N THR A 68 -1.35 3.32 -2.65
CA THR A 68 -1.90 3.68 -3.98
C THR A 68 -0.77 4.00 -4.94
N SER A 69 -1.00 3.87 -6.25
CA SER A 69 -0.04 4.30 -7.25
C SER A 69 0.37 5.78 -7.08
N PRO A 70 1.62 6.13 -7.44
CA PRO A 70 2.02 7.52 -7.64
C PRO A 70 1.08 8.26 -8.61
N ALA A 71 0.87 9.55 -8.37
CA ALA A 71 0.02 10.39 -9.21
C ALA A 71 0.66 10.76 -10.57
N ASP A 72 1.93 10.40 -10.78
CA ASP A 72 2.77 10.91 -11.87
C ASP A 72 3.23 9.84 -12.87
N TYR A 73 2.52 8.71 -12.98
CA TYR A 73 2.82 7.72 -14.03
C TYR A 73 2.75 8.31 -15.44
N ALA A 74 1.99 9.39 -15.66
CA ALA A 74 2.03 10.14 -16.92
C ALA A 74 3.40 10.76 -17.27
N THR A 75 4.35 10.79 -16.34
CA THR A 75 5.74 11.23 -16.58
C THR A 75 6.70 10.07 -16.82
N PHE A 76 6.23 8.83 -16.68
CA PHE A 76 7.05 7.62 -16.80
C PHE A 76 7.21 7.26 -18.27
N LEU A 77 8.30 6.55 -18.58
CA LEU A 77 8.54 6.09 -19.93
C LEU A 77 7.70 4.85 -20.24
N PRO A 78 7.29 4.66 -21.52
CA PRO A 78 6.73 3.39 -21.97
C PRO A 78 7.59 2.20 -21.53
N TYR A 79 6.95 1.13 -21.08
CA TYR A 79 7.59 -0.11 -20.61
C TYR A 79 8.51 0.03 -19.40
N GLN A 80 8.44 1.14 -18.67
CA GLN A 80 9.21 1.32 -17.45
C GLN A 80 8.81 0.27 -16.40
N SER A 81 9.82 -0.37 -15.80
CA SER A 81 9.62 -1.25 -14.66
C SER A 81 9.71 -0.48 -13.35
N ILE A 82 8.81 -0.82 -12.43
CA ILE A 82 8.74 -0.28 -11.08
C ILE A 82 8.75 -1.45 -10.11
N LEU A 83 9.51 -1.32 -9.03
CA LEU A 83 9.49 -2.24 -7.91
C LEU A 83 9.16 -1.45 -6.65
N LEU A 84 8.09 -1.85 -5.98
CA LEU A 84 7.58 -1.18 -4.78
C LEU A 84 7.51 -2.17 -3.62
N TYR A 85 7.87 -1.69 -2.44
CA TYR A 85 7.75 -2.42 -1.19
C TYR A 85 6.70 -1.74 -0.31
N LEU A 86 5.68 -2.51 0.07
CA LEU A 86 4.56 -2.07 0.89
C LEU A 86 4.62 -2.80 2.24
N PRO A 87 5.17 -2.20 3.30
CA PRO A 87 5.22 -2.80 4.63
C PRO A 87 3.83 -3.22 5.07
N VAL A 88 3.59 -4.49 5.45
CA VAL A 88 2.28 -5.01 5.86
C VAL A 88 2.29 -5.59 7.26
N GLU A 89 1.14 -5.56 7.91
CA GLU A 89 0.85 -6.30 9.14
C GLU A 89 0.29 -7.70 8.83
N LEU A 90 0.60 -8.66 9.69
CA LEU A 90 -0.03 -9.98 9.67
C LEU A 90 -1.46 -9.89 10.25
N GLU A 91 -2.23 -10.97 10.10
CA GLU A 91 -3.61 -11.09 10.58
C GLU A 91 -4.56 -10.04 9.98
N LYS A 92 -4.31 -9.67 8.72
CA LYS A 92 -5.16 -8.74 7.97
C LYS A 92 -5.59 -9.33 6.64
N THR A 93 -6.78 -8.90 6.20
CA THR A 93 -7.30 -9.17 4.87
C THR A 93 -7.08 -7.93 4.01
N PHE A 94 -6.38 -8.10 2.89
CA PHE A 94 -6.06 -7.06 1.95
C PHE A 94 -6.89 -7.21 0.68
N VAL A 95 -7.19 -6.06 0.07
CA VAL A 95 -7.80 -5.96 -1.25
C VAL A 95 -6.83 -5.16 -2.12
N PHE A 96 -6.25 -5.84 -3.10
CA PHE A 96 -5.43 -5.23 -4.14
C PHE A 96 -6.27 -5.03 -5.38
N VAL A 97 -6.22 -3.83 -5.94
CA VAL A 97 -6.89 -3.50 -7.20
C VAL A 97 -5.89 -2.83 -8.11
N ILE A 98 -5.82 -3.28 -9.36
CA ILE A 98 -5.12 -2.60 -10.45
C ILE A 98 -6.16 -2.09 -11.44
N TYR A 99 -5.95 -0.90 -11.98
CA TYR A 99 -6.86 -0.19 -12.87
C TYR A 99 -6.14 0.18 -14.15
N ASP A 100 -6.91 0.22 -15.23
CA ASP A 100 -6.52 0.78 -16.51
C ASP A 100 -7.64 1.74 -16.97
N SER A 101 -7.28 2.99 -17.24
CA SER A 101 -8.26 4.06 -17.47
C SER A 101 -8.97 3.96 -18.83
N VAL A 102 -8.36 3.27 -19.79
CA VAL A 102 -8.86 3.06 -21.15
C VAL A 102 -9.69 1.77 -21.24
N GLY A 103 -9.41 0.80 -20.38
CA GLY A 103 -10.15 -0.45 -20.24
C GLY A 103 -9.63 -1.58 -21.13
N ASP A 104 -8.42 -1.47 -21.65
CA ASP A 104 -7.78 -2.53 -22.45
C ASP A 104 -6.73 -3.32 -21.65
N GLY A 105 -6.46 -2.87 -20.42
CA GLY A 105 -5.47 -3.46 -19.53
C GLY A 105 -4.05 -3.21 -20.01
N ILE A 106 -3.08 -3.56 -19.18
CA ILE A 106 -1.66 -3.28 -19.48
C ILE A 106 -1.03 -4.29 -20.46
N CYS A 107 -1.79 -5.25 -20.99
CA CYS A 107 -1.34 -6.27 -21.94
C CYS A 107 -2.46 -6.64 -22.92
N CYS A 108 -2.23 -7.00 -24.20
CA CYS A 108 -0.95 -7.29 -24.87
C CYS A 108 -0.87 -6.65 -26.27
N SER A 109 -1.97 -6.07 -26.73
CA SER A 109 -2.07 -5.41 -28.03
C SER A 109 -1.47 -4.00 -27.96
N PHE A 110 -1.53 -3.40 -26.78
CA PHE A 110 -1.09 -2.04 -26.52
C PHE A 110 0.21 -1.90 -25.73
N GLY A 111 0.81 -3.03 -25.35
CA GLY A 111 2.14 -3.14 -24.77
C GLY A 111 2.26 -4.49 -24.07
N ASP A 112 3.46 -4.92 -23.70
CA ASP A 112 3.70 -6.13 -22.92
C ASP A 112 3.91 -5.79 -21.43
N GLY A 113 3.01 -4.96 -20.91
CA GLY A 113 2.94 -4.65 -19.50
C GLY A 113 2.42 -5.85 -18.70
N GLN A 114 2.79 -5.88 -17.42
CA GLN A 114 2.38 -6.94 -16.50
C GLN A 114 2.61 -6.49 -15.06
N TYR A 115 1.91 -7.12 -14.12
CA TYR A 115 2.16 -6.93 -12.69
C TYR A 115 2.33 -8.26 -11.97
N ARG A 116 2.99 -8.21 -10.82
CA ARG A 116 3.09 -9.31 -9.86
C ARG A 116 3.10 -8.74 -8.45
N LEU A 117 2.24 -9.27 -7.60
CA LEU A 117 2.20 -8.99 -6.18
C LEU A 117 2.63 -10.25 -5.42
N SER A 118 3.63 -10.12 -4.56
CA SER A 118 4.14 -11.23 -3.75
C SER A 118 4.32 -10.79 -2.29
N PHE A 119 4.15 -11.71 -1.34
CA PHE A 119 4.37 -11.46 0.09
C PHE A 119 5.73 -11.97 0.54
N VAL A 120 6.44 -11.16 1.32
CA VAL A 120 7.69 -11.52 1.98
C VAL A 120 7.54 -11.33 3.48
N GLU A 121 7.69 -12.42 4.22
CA GLU A 121 7.61 -12.42 5.68
C GLU A 121 8.97 -12.07 6.29
N ARG A 122 8.99 -11.13 7.24
CA ARG A 122 10.11 -10.96 8.16
C ARG A 122 9.99 -11.99 9.28
N LYS A 123 10.98 -12.86 9.41
CA LYS A 123 11.05 -13.89 10.45
C LYS A 123 11.69 -13.36 11.74
N ASN A 124 11.40 -14.06 12.83
CA ASN A 124 11.92 -13.74 14.16
C ASN A 124 13.45 -13.81 14.27
N ASP A 125 14.11 -14.56 13.38
CA ASP A 125 15.58 -14.65 13.31
C ASP A 125 16.22 -13.51 12.50
N GLY A 126 15.42 -12.54 12.06
CA GLY A 126 15.87 -11.40 11.25
C GLY A 126 16.01 -11.71 9.75
N THR A 127 15.73 -12.94 9.33
CA THR A 127 15.75 -13.31 7.90
C THR A 127 14.40 -13.02 7.23
N PHE A 128 14.41 -12.96 5.90
CA PHE A 128 13.20 -12.86 5.09
C PHE A 128 12.85 -14.22 4.48
N SER A 129 11.55 -14.51 4.37
CA SER A 129 11.07 -15.67 3.60
C SER A 129 11.38 -15.52 2.11
N SER A 130 11.27 -16.64 1.39
CA SER A 130 11.09 -16.56 -0.07
C SER A 130 9.79 -15.80 -0.38
N PRO A 131 9.73 -15.01 -1.47
CA PRO A 131 8.48 -14.40 -1.92
C PRO A 131 7.40 -15.45 -2.19
N GLN A 132 6.20 -15.21 -1.67
CA GLN A 132 5.00 -16.00 -1.92
C GLN A 132 4.12 -15.22 -2.91
N ASP A 133 3.92 -15.75 -4.12
CA ASP A 133 3.07 -15.09 -5.11
C ASP A 133 1.61 -15.02 -4.64
N ILE A 134 1.01 -13.84 -4.72
CA ILE A 134 -0.40 -13.60 -4.42
C ILE A 134 -1.21 -13.58 -5.71
N THR A 135 -0.83 -12.68 -6.62
CA THR A 135 -1.49 -12.51 -7.92
C THR A 135 -0.51 -11.93 -8.94
N PHE A 136 -0.78 -12.20 -10.21
CA PHE A 136 -0.02 -11.66 -11.33
C PHE A 136 -0.91 -11.64 -12.57
N GLY A 137 -0.69 -10.65 -13.43
CA GLY A 137 -1.58 -10.46 -14.56
C GLY A 137 -1.17 -9.29 -15.44
N GLY A 138 -2.13 -8.85 -16.24
CA GLY A 138 -1.98 -7.76 -17.20
C GLY A 138 -3.07 -7.72 -18.26
N ILE A 139 -3.82 -8.81 -18.44
CA ILE A 139 -4.97 -8.88 -19.35
C ILE A 139 -6.24 -8.72 -18.51
N PHE A 140 -6.70 -7.48 -18.39
CA PHE A 140 -7.94 -7.11 -17.72
C PHE A 140 -8.61 -5.97 -18.50
N GLY A 141 -9.85 -5.64 -18.17
CA GLY A 141 -10.54 -4.48 -18.75
C GLY A 141 -10.18 -3.21 -17.99
N ASP A 142 -11.17 -2.57 -17.39
CA ASP A 142 -10.97 -1.36 -16.57
C ASP A 142 -10.23 -1.63 -15.26
N MET A 143 -10.38 -2.84 -14.69
CA MET A 143 -9.72 -3.22 -13.44
C MET A 143 -9.65 -4.74 -13.22
N GLU A 144 -8.75 -5.14 -12.34
CA GLU A 144 -8.64 -6.49 -11.75
C GLU A 144 -8.46 -6.36 -10.24
N GLU A 145 -9.18 -7.19 -9.48
CA GLU A 145 -9.19 -7.16 -8.01
C GLU A 145 -8.79 -8.53 -7.46
N THR A 146 -7.95 -8.54 -6.43
CA THR A 146 -7.62 -9.74 -5.67
C THR A 146 -7.77 -9.46 -4.18
N THR A 147 -8.56 -10.28 -3.49
CA THR A 147 -8.67 -10.26 -2.04
C THR A 147 -7.90 -11.43 -1.45
N PHE A 148 -7.03 -11.15 -0.47
CA PHE A 148 -6.19 -12.17 0.18
C PHE A 148 -6.01 -11.87 1.66
N ALA A 149 -5.87 -12.89 2.48
CA ALA A 149 -5.54 -12.77 3.90
C ALA A 149 -4.10 -13.20 4.16
N ILE A 150 -3.42 -12.50 5.07
CA ILE A 150 -2.12 -12.91 5.61
C ILE A 150 -2.35 -13.36 7.05
N SER A 151 -2.07 -14.62 7.35
CA SER A 151 -2.22 -15.18 8.70
C SER A 151 -1.06 -14.80 9.63
N ALA A 152 -1.24 -15.03 10.94
CA ALA A 152 -0.18 -14.90 11.94
C ALA A 152 1.05 -15.80 11.67
N ALA A 153 0.87 -16.86 10.88
CA ALA A 153 1.93 -17.79 10.51
C ALA A 153 2.59 -17.45 9.17
N GLY A 154 2.32 -16.26 8.61
CA GLY A 154 2.89 -15.82 7.33
C GLY A 154 2.35 -16.58 6.11
N THR A 155 1.25 -17.33 6.26
CA THR A 155 0.55 -17.99 5.14
C THR A 155 -0.39 -17.01 4.46
N VAL A 156 -0.34 -16.99 3.12
CA VAL A 156 -1.24 -16.23 2.25
C VAL A 156 -2.42 -17.11 1.84
N ASP A 157 -3.63 -16.64 2.12
CA ASP A 157 -4.88 -17.28 1.68
C ASP A 157 -5.60 -16.38 0.68
N ILE A 158 -5.69 -16.82 -0.59
CA ILE A 158 -6.44 -16.10 -1.62
C ILE A 158 -7.94 -16.34 -1.40
N LEU A 159 -8.69 -15.26 -1.19
CA LEU A 159 -10.12 -15.31 -0.90
C LEU A 159 -10.95 -15.14 -2.17
N THR A 160 -10.59 -14.18 -3.02
CA THR A 160 -11.22 -13.93 -4.32
C THR A 160 -10.21 -13.43 -5.35
N VAL A 161 -10.47 -13.79 -6.60
CA VAL A 161 -9.82 -13.30 -7.83
C VAL A 161 -10.89 -12.99 -8.87
#